data_AF-A0A3L8D3V5-F1
#
_entry.id   AF-A0A3L8D3V5-F1
#
_cell.length_a   1.000
_cell.length_b   1.000
_cell.length_c   1.000
_cell.angle_alpha   90.00
_cell.angle_beta   90.00
_cell.angle_gamma   90.00
#
_symmetry.space_group_name_H-M   'P 1'
#
loop_
_entity.id
_entity.type
_entity.pdbx_description
1 polymer ?
#
loop_
_entity_poly.entity_id
_entity_poly.type
_entity_poly.pdbx_seq_one_letter_code
_entity_poly.pdbx_strand_id
1 'polypeptide(L)'
;MSDEEESLLTEDKDQKQIREELKHMSFENLQKLKDRLGTKVYNETMFGKKGKRKVEFKRENRNRPREMSAKRPVRVLKEVVSVKKVVSRDPRFDSLCGTFDSKAFKRSYAFLSELKQNDLKALQKELKETKDPKTIKKIKYLTQRLENQLREGKRQKQKEEDRQQEKKELLDSIKRGEKPTYKKKSEKKILDLVSQYEDLKSTGKLKKHIQRLRKKNKHKDRIKLRMNETEVE
;
A
#
# COMPACT_ATOMS: atom_id res chain seq x y z
N MET A 1 -25.23 -30.31 19.40
CA MET A 1 -23.92 -30.87 19.78
C MET A 1 -22.89 -29.92 19.22
N SER A 2 -22.15 -29.22 20.08
CA SER A 2 -21.10 -28.27 19.68
C SER A 2 -19.83 -29.02 19.30
N ASP A 3 -19.08 -28.53 18.31
CA ASP A 3 -17.84 -29.15 17.81
C ASP A 3 -16.80 -29.43 18.93
N GLU A 4 -16.83 -28.66 20.03
CA GLU A 4 -16.00 -28.88 21.22
C GLU A 4 -16.40 -30.10 22.06
N GLU A 5 -17.69 -30.46 22.11
CA GLU A 5 -18.14 -31.65 22.85
C GLU A 5 -17.85 -32.93 22.05
N GLU A 6 -17.92 -32.87 20.72
CA GLU A 6 -17.56 -33.98 19.85
C GLU A 6 -16.04 -34.26 19.91
N SER A 7 -15.20 -33.22 19.99
CA SER A 7 -13.74 -33.38 20.11
C SER A 7 -13.31 -33.99 21.45
N LEU A 8 -13.93 -33.59 22.56
CA LEU A 8 -13.62 -34.15 23.89
C LEU A 8 -14.00 -35.63 23.99
N LEU A 9 -15.14 -36.01 23.39
CA LEU A 9 -15.58 -37.41 23.34
C LEU A 9 -14.66 -38.29 22.47
N THR A 10 -14.04 -37.72 21.42
CA THR A 10 -13.03 -38.44 20.62
C THR A 10 -11.71 -38.61 21.39
N GLU A 11 -11.23 -37.57 22.08
CA GLU A 11 -9.99 -37.64 22.89
C GLU A 11 -10.10 -38.70 24.00
N ASP A 12 -11.27 -38.83 24.65
CA ASP A 12 -11.50 -39.84 25.70
C ASP A 12 -11.53 -41.27 25.17
N LYS A 13 -11.95 -41.48 23.92
CA LYS A 13 -11.92 -42.80 23.26
C LYS A 13 -10.50 -43.21 22.92
N ASP A 14 -9.72 -42.27 22.38
CA ASP A 14 -8.32 -42.50 21.98
C ASP A 14 -7.45 -42.80 23.21
N GLN A 15 -7.65 -42.08 24.33
CA GLN A 15 -6.96 -42.35 25.59
C GLN A 15 -7.25 -43.76 26.14
N LYS A 16 -8.50 -44.23 26.01
CA LYS A 16 -8.87 -45.59 26.46
C LYS A 16 -8.20 -46.67 25.62
N GLN A 17 -8.13 -46.48 24.30
CA GLN A 17 -7.45 -47.40 23.39
C GLN A 17 -5.95 -47.49 23.72
N ILE A 18 -5.29 -46.33 23.86
CA ILE A 18 -3.88 -46.26 24.26
C ILE A 18 -3.63 -46.97 25.59
N ARG A 19 -4.55 -46.83 26.56
CA ARG A 19 -4.42 -47.48 27.87
C ARG A 19 -4.54 -49.00 27.79
N GLU A 20 -5.43 -49.54 26.95
CA GLU A 20 -5.55 -50.99 26.71
C GLU A 20 -4.30 -51.54 26.01
N GLU A 21 -3.76 -50.82 25.02
CA GLU A 21 -2.50 -51.23 24.36
C GLU A 21 -1.32 -51.28 25.34
N LEU A 22 -1.18 -50.26 26.19
CA LEU A 22 -0.10 -50.18 27.17
C LEU A 22 -0.23 -51.21 28.31
N LYS A 23 -1.45 -51.69 28.59
CA LYS A 23 -1.70 -52.73 29.61
C LYS A 23 -1.05 -54.07 29.27
N HIS A 24 -0.89 -54.36 27.97
CA HIS A 24 -0.26 -55.60 27.50
C HIS A 24 1.27 -55.51 27.42
N MET A 25 1.86 -54.33 27.63
CA MET A 25 3.31 -54.12 27.58
C MET A 25 3.97 -54.39 28.94
N SER A 26 5.17 -54.97 28.92
CA SER A 26 5.94 -55.15 30.15
C SER A 26 6.36 -53.82 30.76
N PHE A 27 6.55 -53.79 32.08
CA PHE A 27 6.93 -52.58 32.81
C PHE A 27 8.23 -51.94 32.29
N GLU A 28 9.21 -52.76 31.91
CA GLU A 28 10.48 -52.27 31.34
C GLU A 28 10.25 -51.51 30.03
N ASN A 29 9.34 -52.00 29.18
CA ASN A 29 8.99 -51.35 27.93
C ASN A 29 8.22 -50.04 28.17
N LEU A 30 7.34 -50.01 29.17
CA LEU A 30 6.64 -48.78 29.58
C LEU A 30 7.62 -47.72 30.09
N GLN A 31 8.62 -48.12 30.86
CA GLN A 31 9.64 -47.21 31.37
C GLN A 31 10.51 -46.64 30.23
N LYS A 32 10.98 -47.49 29.31
CA LYS A 32 11.70 -47.04 28.10
C LYS A 32 10.86 -46.10 27.23
N LEU A 33 9.56 -46.36 27.12
CA LEU A 33 8.62 -45.51 26.36
C LEU A 33 8.42 -44.16 27.05
N LYS A 34 8.26 -44.13 28.38
CA LYS A 34 8.18 -42.90 29.17
C LYS A 34 9.46 -42.07 29.07
N ASP A 35 10.62 -42.70 29.06
CA ASP A 35 11.91 -42.01 28.93
C ASP A 35 12.12 -41.44 27.52
N ARG A 36 11.64 -42.14 26.48
CA ARG A 36 11.67 -41.66 25.08
C ARG A 36 10.70 -40.52 24.79
N LEU A 37 9.44 -40.64 25.24
CA LEU A 37 8.40 -39.62 25.01
C LEU A 37 8.51 -38.43 25.95
N GLY A 38 9.13 -38.63 27.12
CA GLY A 38 9.24 -37.65 28.18
C GLY A 38 8.05 -37.68 29.14
N THR A 39 8.32 -37.38 30.42
CA THR A 39 7.35 -37.55 31.52
C THR A 39 6.11 -36.66 31.38
N LYS A 40 6.23 -35.47 30.79
CA LYS A 40 5.09 -34.56 30.61
C LYS A 40 4.10 -35.08 29.58
N VAL A 41 4.58 -35.43 28.38
CA VAL A 41 3.74 -35.92 27.28
C VAL A 41 3.10 -37.25 27.66
N TYR A 42 3.88 -38.19 28.21
CA TYR A 42 3.35 -39.47 28.68
C TYR A 42 2.26 -39.31 29.76
N ASN A 43 2.45 -38.42 30.73
CA ASN A 43 1.46 -38.19 31.77
C ASN A 43 0.21 -37.46 31.23
N GLU A 44 0.37 -36.60 30.24
CA GLU A 44 -0.74 -35.88 29.61
C GLU A 44 -1.59 -36.81 28.73
N THR A 45 -0.97 -37.73 27.99
CA THR A 45 -1.69 -38.74 27.20
C THR A 45 -2.36 -39.79 28.08
N MET A 46 -1.76 -40.17 29.21
CA MET A 46 -2.32 -41.20 30.09
C MET A 46 -3.34 -40.68 31.11
N PHE A 47 -3.15 -39.47 31.64
CA PHE A 47 -3.96 -38.91 32.73
C PHE A 47 -4.68 -37.61 32.35
N GLY A 48 -4.56 -37.16 31.11
CA GLY A 48 -5.14 -35.91 30.61
C GLY A 48 -4.42 -34.65 31.12
N LYS A 49 -4.76 -33.51 30.52
CA LYS A 49 -4.30 -32.18 30.96
C LYS A 49 -4.88 -31.84 32.34
N LYS A 50 -4.08 -31.99 33.40
CA LYS A 50 -4.45 -31.53 34.75
C LYS A 50 -4.39 -30.00 34.84
N GLY A 51 -5.51 -29.33 34.63
CA GLY A 51 -5.65 -27.90 34.88
C GLY A 51 -5.38 -27.53 36.35
N LYS A 52 -4.70 -26.40 36.60
CA LYS A 52 -4.52 -25.87 37.95
C LYS A 52 -5.88 -25.45 38.52
N ARG A 53 -6.45 -26.26 39.43
CA ARG A 53 -7.67 -25.89 40.15
C ARG A 53 -7.39 -24.64 40.98
N LYS A 54 -7.98 -23.51 40.61
CA LYS A 54 -7.99 -22.30 41.45
C LYS A 54 -8.91 -22.58 42.62
N VAL A 55 -8.35 -22.93 43.77
CA VAL A 55 -9.12 -23.04 45.01
C VAL A 55 -9.47 -21.62 45.44
N GLU A 56 -10.71 -21.22 45.17
CA GLU A 56 -11.25 -19.97 45.69
C GLU A 56 -11.85 -20.21 47.06
N PHE A 57 -11.16 -19.76 48.11
CA PHE A 57 -11.72 -19.72 49.45
C PHE A 57 -12.86 -18.69 49.47
N LYS A 58 -14.09 -19.16 49.66
CA LYS A 58 -15.28 -18.32 49.82
C LYS A 58 -15.37 -17.83 51.26
N ARG A 59 -16.02 -16.69 51.48
CA ARG A 59 -16.37 -16.21 52.82
C ARG A 59 -17.66 -16.89 53.26
N GLU A 60 -17.76 -17.26 54.53
CA GLU A 60 -18.99 -17.80 55.11
C GLU A 60 -20.06 -16.70 55.32
N ASN A 61 -19.64 -15.49 55.67
CA ASN A 61 -20.52 -14.32 55.83
C ASN A 61 -19.85 -13.05 55.26
N ARG A 62 -20.63 -12.08 54.80
CA ARG A 62 -20.17 -10.83 54.17
C ARG A 62 -19.27 -9.99 55.08
N ASN A 63 -19.48 -10.09 56.40
CA ASN A 63 -18.75 -9.34 57.41
C ASN A 63 -17.45 -10.02 57.90
N ARG A 64 -17.07 -11.16 57.29
CA ARG A 64 -15.81 -11.88 57.61
C ARG A 64 -14.73 -11.57 56.55
N PRO A 65 -13.44 -11.43 56.93
CA PRO A 65 -12.34 -11.32 55.96
C PRO A 65 -12.28 -12.54 55.01
N ARG A 66 -11.78 -12.33 53.77
CA ARG A 66 -11.53 -13.45 52.84
C ARG A 66 -10.18 -14.06 53.17
N GLU A 67 -10.14 -15.38 53.28
CA GLU A 67 -8.86 -16.09 53.28
C GLU A 67 -8.20 -15.98 51.89
N MET A 68 -6.92 -15.64 51.84
CA MET A 68 -6.12 -15.60 50.63
C MET A 68 -4.78 -16.29 50.86
N SER A 69 -4.25 -16.96 49.83
CA SER A 69 -2.94 -17.60 49.91
C SER A 69 -1.82 -16.56 50.08
N ALA A 70 -0.92 -16.79 51.04
CA ALA A 70 0.30 -15.98 51.24
C ALA A 70 1.22 -15.95 50.01
N LYS A 71 1.05 -16.88 49.06
CA LYS A 71 1.79 -16.89 47.77
C LYS A 71 1.33 -15.81 46.80
N ARG A 72 0.23 -15.09 47.09
CA ARG A 72 -0.29 -14.02 46.23
C ARG A 72 0.42 -12.70 46.56
N PRO A 73 1.25 -12.14 45.66
CA PRO A 73 1.94 -10.88 45.92
C PRO A 73 0.94 -9.71 46.00
N VAL A 74 1.22 -8.76 46.89
CA VAL A 74 0.44 -7.51 47.02
C VAL A 74 0.75 -6.59 45.84
N ARG A 75 -0.27 -5.92 45.28
CA ARG A 75 -0.06 -4.93 44.23
C ARG A 75 0.52 -3.65 44.83
N VAL A 76 1.64 -3.17 44.31
CA VAL A 76 2.20 -1.85 44.66
C VAL A 76 1.45 -0.78 43.85
N LEU A 77 0.84 0.19 44.53
CA LEU A 77 0.27 1.37 43.88
C LEU A 77 1.42 2.29 43.47
N LYS A 78 1.74 2.34 42.17
CA LYS A 78 2.65 3.35 41.61
C LYS A 78 1.82 4.46 40.99
N GLU A 79 1.95 5.69 41.47
CA GLU A 79 1.51 6.87 40.73
C GLU A 79 2.45 7.09 39.55
N VAL A 80 2.01 6.66 38.36
CA VAL A 80 2.73 6.93 37.12
C VAL A 80 2.35 8.33 36.65
N VAL A 81 3.12 9.34 37.04
CA VAL A 81 2.98 10.69 36.49
C VAL A 81 3.43 10.64 35.03
N SER A 82 2.49 10.78 34.09
CA SER A 82 2.79 10.75 32.66
C SER A 82 3.47 12.07 32.25
N VAL A 83 4.79 12.06 32.17
CA VAL A 83 5.56 13.18 31.62
C VAL A 83 5.24 13.31 30.13
N LYS A 84 4.87 14.52 29.68
CA LYS A 84 4.66 14.81 28.25
C LYS A 84 5.98 14.59 27.51
N LYS A 85 6.01 13.60 26.62
CA LYS A 85 7.17 13.33 25.77
C LYS A 85 7.35 14.49 24.79
N VAL A 86 8.54 15.10 24.77
CA VAL A 86 8.91 16.07 23.74
C VAL A 86 9.15 15.31 22.44
N VAL A 87 8.27 15.49 21.46
CA VAL A 87 8.43 14.93 20.11
C VAL A 87 9.07 16.01 19.24
N SER A 88 10.26 15.73 18.71
CA SER A 88 10.88 16.59 17.70
C SER A 88 10.04 16.54 16.43
N ARG A 89 9.57 17.71 15.98
CA ARG A 89 8.76 17.83 14.75
C ARG A 89 9.65 18.37 13.63
N ASP A 90 9.72 17.65 12.51
CA ASP A 90 10.36 18.14 11.29
C ASP A 90 9.33 18.97 10.52
N PRO A 91 9.55 20.28 10.33
CA PRO A 91 8.58 21.15 9.66
C PRO A 91 8.27 20.74 8.21
N ARG A 92 9.13 19.92 7.58
CA ARG A 92 8.86 19.38 6.24
C ARG A 92 7.82 18.26 6.26
N PHE A 93 7.68 17.58 7.39
CA PHE A 93 6.82 16.42 7.56
C PHE A 93 5.73 16.64 8.63
N ASP A 94 5.70 17.81 9.26
CA ASP A 94 4.70 18.18 10.24
C ASP A 94 3.40 18.57 9.54
N SER A 95 2.30 17.91 9.92
CA SER A 95 0.95 18.21 9.45
C SER A 95 0.51 19.65 9.73
N LEU A 96 1.10 20.30 10.72
CA LEU A 96 0.76 21.69 11.10
C LEU A 96 1.41 22.74 10.18
N CYS A 97 2.45 22.39 9.43
CA CYS A 97 3.21 23.34 8.59
C CYS A 97 2.56 23.64 7.23
N GLY A 98 1.35 23.13 6.97
CA GLY A 98 0.56 23.43 5.77
C GLY A 98 0.74 22.43 4.61
N THR A 99 0.02 22.66 3.52
CA THR A 99 -0.01 21.78 2.34
C THR A 99 0.84 22.32 1.19
N PHE A 100 1.31 21.43 0.32
CA PHE A 100 2.10 21.79 -0.86
C PHE A 100 1.34 22.73 -1.83
N ASP A 101 1.81 23.97 -1.99
CA ASP A 101 1.37 24.86 -3.05
C ASP A 101 2.25 24.73 -4.30
N SER A 102 1.69 24.11 -5.35
CA SER A 102 2.36 23.94 -6.63
C SER A 102 2.75 25.27 -7.29
N LYS A 103 1.97 26.34 -7.11
CA LYS A 103 2.22 27.63 -7.77
C LYS A 103 3.38 28.36 -7.10
N ALA A 104 3.38 28.46 -5.77
CA ALA A 104 4.49 29.02 -5.02
C ALA A 104 5.79 28.23 -5.25
N PHE A 105 5.70 26.88 -5.28
CA PHE A 105 6.85 26.03 -5.58
C PHE A 105 7.42 26.31 -6.98
N LYS A 106 6.58 26.31 -8.02
CA LYS A 106 7.02 26.61 -9.40
C LYS A 106 7.69 27.97 -9.53
N ARG A 107 7.22 28.98 -8.78
CA ARG A 107 7.81 30.33 -8.76
C ARG A 107 9.15 30.35 -8.04
N SER A 108 9.20 29.79 -6.82
CA SER A 108 10.40 29.79 -5.97
C SER A 108 11.54 28.97 -6.60
N TYR A 109 11.19 27.90 -7.31
CA TYR A 109 12.14 26.97 -7.93
C TYR A 109 12.13 27.04 -9.46
N ALA A 110 11.82 28.21 -10.05
CA ALA A 110 11.78 28.39 -11.49
C ALA A 110 13.13 28.07 -12.18
N PHE A 111 14.24 28.35 -11.49
CA PHE A 111 15.62 28.10 -11.94
C PHE A 111 15.92 26.62 -12.22
N LEU A 112 15.18 25.69 -11.60
CA LEU A 112 15.36 24.26 -11.85
C LEU A 112 15.10 23.88 -13.31
N SER A 113 14.31 24.67 -14.03
CA SER A 113 14.06 24.43 -15.44
C SER A 113 15.31 24.67 -16.31
N GLU A 114 16.09 25.70 -15.98
CA GLU A 114 17.35 26.04 -16.64
C GLU A 114 18.44 25.05 -16.27
N LEU A 115 18.53 24.69 -14.98
CA LEU A 115 19.45 23.67 -14.48
C LEU A 115 19.27 22.35 -15.23
N LYS A 116 18.02 21.86 -15.35
CA LYS A 116 17.71 20.63 -16.09
C LYS A 116 18.09 20.70 -17.57
N GLN A 117 17.98 21.86 -18.21
CA GLN A 117 18.41 22.04 -19.60
C GLN A 117 19.93 21.97 -19.73
N ASN A 118 20.65 22.54 -18.76
CA ASN A 118 22.10 22.47 -18.70
C ASN A 118 22.58 21.04 -18.42
N ASP A 119 21.93 20.32 -17.51
CA ASP A 119 22.21 18.90 -17.24
C ASP A 119 22.03 18.05 -18.50
N LEU A 120 20.97 18.31 -19.28
CA LEU A 120 20.73 17.61 -20.54
C LEU A 120 21.86 17.86 -21.54
N LYS A 121 22.33 19.11 -21.67
CA LYS A 121 23.49 19.44 -22.50
C LYS A 121 24.76 18.75 -22.01
N ALA A 122 24.98 18.69 -20.69
CA ALA A 122 26.14 18.02 -20.09
C ALA A 122 26.11 16.51 -20.38
N LEU A 123 24.98 15.84 -20.16
CA LEU A 123 24.78 14.41 -20.47
C LEU A 123 24.97 14.12 -21.96
N GLN A 124 24.57 15.03 -22.85
CA GLN A 124 24.80 14.88 -24.29
C GLN A 124 26.29 14.99 -24.65
N LYS A 125 27.08 15.80 -23.94
CA LYS A 125 28.54 15.86 -24.12
C LYS A 125 29.19 14.59 -23.58
N GLU A 126 28.83 14.18 -22.36
CA GLU A 126 29.32 12.95 -21.73
C GLU A 126 29.03 11.72 -22.61
N LEU A 127 27.86 11.66 -23.25
CA LEU A 127 27.50 10.57 -24.16
C LEU A 127 28.42 10.47 -25.39
N LYS A 128 28.99 11.59 -25.85
CA LYS A 128 29.93 11.62 -26.99
C LYS A 128 31.34 11.19 -26.59
N GLU A 129 31.74 11.49 -25.36
CA GLU A 129 33.09 11.22 -24.85
C GLU A 129 33.22 9.77 -24.32
N THR A 130 32.15 9.25 -23.73
CA THR A 130 32.17 7.96 -23.04
C THR A 130 32.15 6.80 -24.03
N LYS A 131 33.04 5.82 -23.80
CA LYS A 131 33.16 4.60 -24.63
C LYS A 131 32.61 3.34 -23.96
N ASP A 132 32.45 3.34 -22.63
CA ASP A 132 31.96 2.16 -21.91
C ASP A 132 30.45 1.93 -22.17
N PRO A 133 30.05 0.72 -22.59
CA PRO A 133 28.66 0.43 -22.93
C PRO A 133 27.69 0.55 -21.74
N LYS A 134 28.15 0.29 -20.50
CA LYS A 134 27.28 0.35 -19.30
C LYS A 134 26.93 1.80 -18.97
N THR A 135 27.92 2.67 -18.94
CA THR A 135 27.75 4.12 -18.73
C THR A 135 26.94 4.76 -19.86
N ILE A 136 27.19 4.43 -21.12
CA ILE A 136 26.38 4.89 -22.27
C ILE A 136 24.90 4.57 -22.06
N LYS A 137 24.57 3.35 -21.64
CA LYS A 137 23.18 2.95 -21.37
C LYS A 137 22.56 3.78 -20.24
N LYS A 138 23.31 4.04 -19.16
CA LYS A 138 22.87 4.87 -18.04
C LYS A 138 22.63 6.33 -18.47
N ILE A 139 23.54 6.91 -19.23
CA ILE A 139 23.42 8.30 -19.73
C ILE A 139 22.20 8.40 -20.65
N LYS A 140 22.01 7.49 -21.61
CA LYS A 140 20.82 7.47 -22.49
C LYS A 140 19.51 7.43 -21.70
N TYR A 141 19.46 6.60 -20.65
CA TYR A 141 18.28 6.51 -19.77
C TYR A 141 18.02 7.84 -19.04
N LEU A 142 19.07 8.46 -18.47
CA LEU A 142 18.94 9.75 -17.78
C LEU A 142 18.51 10.87 -18.72
N THR A 143 19.09 10.94 -19.92
CA THR A 143 18.70 11.90 -20.96
C THR A 143 17.23 11.75 -21.31
N GLN A 144 16.77 10.53 -21.59
CA GLN A 144 15.36 10.28 -21.89
C GLN A 144 14.44 10.68 -20.73
N ARG A 145 14.83 10.39 -19.49
CA ARG A 145 14.08 10.78 -18.30
C ARG A 145 13.94 12.30 -18.18
N LEU A 146 15.04 13.04 -18.35
CA LEU A 146 15.03 14.51 -18.28
C LEU A 146 14.24 15.14 -19.43
N GLU A 147 14.39 14.63 -20.66
CA GLU A 147 13.61 15.07 -21.82
C GLU A 147 12.10 14.89 -21.59
N ASN A 148 11.70 13.75 -21.03
CA ASN A 148 10.30 13.48 -20.70
C ASN A 148 9.80 14.44 -19.61
N GLN A 149 10.59 14.71 -18.57
CA GLN A 149 10.22 15.67 -17.53
C GLN A 149 10.05 17.09 -18.08
N LEU A 150 10.97 17.55 -18.94
CA LEU A 150 10.87 18.86 -19.57
C LEU A 150 9.66 18.95 -20.50
N ARG A 151 9.38 17.89 -21.27
CA ARG A 151 8.20 17.82 -22.15
C ARG A 151 6.90 17.89 -21.37
N GLU A 152 6.76 17.09 -20.31
CA GLU A 152 5.56 17.13 -19.47
C GLU A 152 5.42 18.47 -18.75
N GLY A 153 6.53 19.06 -18.28
CA GLY A 153 6.53 20.40 -17.70
C GLY A 153 6.00 21.46 -18.67
N LYS A 154 6.48 21.46 -19.93
CA LYS A 154 5.99 22.37 -20.99
C LYS A 154 4.50 22.16 -21.27
N ARG A 155 4.06 20.91 -21.40
CA ARG A 155 2.65 20.56 -21.64
C ARG A 155 1.75 21.03 -20.50
N GLN A 156 2.18 20.88 -19.25
CA GLN A 156 1.43 21.36 -18.09
C GLN A 156 1.35 22.89 -18.07
N LYS A 157 2.44 23.58 -18.43
CA LYS A 157 2.49 25.04 -18.50
C LYS A 157 1.52 25.58 -19.56
N GLN A 158 1.52 25.01 -20.77
CA GLN A 158 0.56 25.36 -21.83
C GLN A 158 -0.89 25.21 -21.36
N LYS A 159 -1.23 24.05 -20.76
CA LYS A 159 -2.57 23.82 -20.21
C LYS A 159 -2.95 24.81 -19.10
N GLU A 160 -1.98 25.30 -18.34
CA GLU A 160 -2.21 26.31 -17.31
C GLU A 160 -2.45 27.70 -17.94
N GLU A 161 -1.69 28.03 -18.99
CA GLU A 161 -1.84 29.25 -19.79
C GLU A 161 -3.21 29.29 -20.48
N ASP A 162 -3.64 28.20 -21.13
CA ASP A 162 -4.97 28.11 -21.76
C ASP A 162 -6.09 28.36 -20.75
N ARG A 163 -5.99 27.77 -19.55
CA ARG A 163 -6.98 28.02 -18.48
C ARG A 163 -6.96 29.46 -18.00
N GLN A 164 -5.80 30.09 -17.97
CA GLN A 164 -5.69 31.51 -17.60
C GLN A 164 -6.30 32.40 -18.68
N GLN A 165 -6.11 32.06 -19.96
CA GLN A 165 -6.73 32.76 -21.09
C GLN A 165 -8.26 32.63 -21.04
N GLU A 166 -8.80 31.41 -20.88
CA GLU A 166 -10.25 31.20 -20.71
C GLU A 166 -10.83 32.03 -19.56
N LYS A 167 -10.11 32.13 -18.44
CA LYS A 167 -10.52 32.96 -17.30
C LYS A 167 -10.50 34.45 -17.62
N LYS A 168 -9.48 34.92 -18.35
CA LYS A 168 -9.37 36.33 -18.76
C LYS A 168 -10.49 36.71 -19.72
N GLU A 169 -10.74 35.89 -20.74
CA GLU A 169 -11.85 36.08 -21.68
C GLU A 169 -13.20 36.20 -20.95
N LEU A 170 -13.43 35.32 -19.97
CA LEU A 170 -14.63 35.34 -19.15
C LEU A 170 -14.77 36.62 -18.33
N LEU A 171 -13.67 37.05 -17.68
CA LEU A 171 -13.65 38.32 -16.94
C LEU A 171 -13.91 39.51 -17.86
N ASP A 172 -13.37 39.50 -19.07
CA ASP A 172 -13.53 40.60 -20.01
C ASP A 172 -14.93 40.67 -20.63
N SER A 173 -15.62 39.54 -20.84
CA SER A 173 -17.06 39.55 -21.18
C SER A 173 -17.91 40.08 -20.03
N ILE A 174 -17.63 39.70 -18.78
CA ILE A 174 -18.33 40.24 -17.60
C ILE A 174 -18.15 41.76 -17.50
N LYS A 175 -16.91 42.25 -17.69
CA LYS A 175 -16.64 43.71 -17.68
C LYS A 175 -17.40 44.46 -18.77
N ARG A 176 -17.61 43.83 -19.93
CA ARG A 176 -18.42 44.38 -21.04
C ARG A 176 -19.93 44.33 -20.77
N GLY A 177 -20.36 43.69 -19.67
CA GLY A 177 -21.79 43.47 -19.37
C GLY A 177 -22.40 42.31 -20.15
N GLU A 178 -21.60 41.55 -20.90
CA GLU A 178 -22.04 40.34 -21.61
C GLU A 178 -22.19 39.17 -20.64
N LYS A 179 -23.14 38.27 -20.94
CA LYS A 179 -23.31 37.04 -20.15
C LYS A 179 -22.11 36.10 -20.35
N PRO A 180 -21.39 35.69 -19.28
CA PRO A 180 -20.24 34.81 -19.41
C PRO A 180 -20.65 33.43 -19.94
N THR A 181 -19.90 32.91 -20.91
CA THR A 181 -20.11 31.59 -21.50
C THR A 181 -19.08 30.59 -21.00
N TYR A 182 -19.54 29.44 -20.50
CA TYR A 182 -18.68 28.40 -19.96
C TYR A 182 -18.70 27.18 -20.89
N LYS A 183 -17.56 26.86 -21.50
CA LYS A 183 -17.41 25.67 -22.34
C LYS A 183 -17.62 24.40 -21.52
N LYS A 184 -18.45 23.47 -22.01
CA LYS A 184 -18.67 22.17 -21.38
C LYS A 184 -17.39 21.32 -21.41
N LYS A 185 -17.29 20.34 -20.51
CA LYS A 185 -16.15 19.41 -20.48
C LYS A 185 -15.99 18.63 -21.80
N SER A 186 -17.09 18.31 -22.48
CA SER A 186 -17.08 17.65 -23.80
C SER A 186 -16.49 18.56 -24.89
N GLU A 187 -16.92 19.81 -24.95
CA GLU A 187 -16.43 20.81 -25.90
C GLU A 187 -14.92 21.04 -25.72
N LYS A 188 -14.44 21.18 -24.49
CA LYS A 188 -13.01 21.30 -24.20
C LYS A 188 -12.20 20.10 -24.70
N LYS A 189 -12.74 18.88 -24.60
CA LYS A 189 -12.09 17.68 -25.13
C LYS A 189 -12.02 17.69 -26.66
N ILE A 190 -13.06 18.17 -27.33
CA ILE A 190 -13.07 18.30 -28.79
C ILE A 190 -12.02 19.33 -29.22
N LEU A 191 -11.94 20.48 -28.55
CA LEU A 191 -10.93 21.50 -28.82
C LEU A 191 -9.50 20.97 -28.61
N ASP A 192 -9.24 20.25 -27.52
CA ASP A 192 -7.94 19.61 -27.26
C ASP A 192 -7.61 18.56 -28.35
N LEU A 193 -8.61 17.80 -28.81
CA LEU A 193 -8.43 16.82 -29.88
C LEU A 193 -8.11 17.48 -31.24
N VAL A 194 -8.78 18.59 -31.56
CA VAL A 194 -8.52 19.38 -32.77
C VAL A 194 -7.11 19.99 -32.72
N SER A 195 -6.72 20.59 -31.59
CA SER A 195 -5.36 21.10 -31.40
C SER A 195 -4.30 20.00 -31.58
N GLN A 196 -4.50 18.84 -30.94
CA GLN A 196 -3.60 17.69 -31.11
C GLN A 196 -3.54 17.19 -32.57
N TYR A 197 -4.66 17.23 -33.28
CA TYR A 197 -4.71 16.85 -34.69
C TYR A 197 -3.88 17.79 -35.55
N GLU A 198 -4.04 19.11 -35.38
CA GLU A 198 -3.26 20.11 -36.11
C GLU A 198 -1.77 20.04 -35.79
N ASP A 199 -1.40 19.81 -34.52
CA ASP A 199 -0.01 19.57 -34.10
C ASP A 199 0.58 18.31 -34.77
N LEU A 200 -0.20 17.24 -34.87
CA LEU A 200 0.23 16.00 -35.53
C LEU A 200 0.33 16.16 -37.06
N LYS A 201 -0.53 16.99 -37.64
CA LYS A 201 -0.54 17.33 -39.07
C LYS A 201 0.67 18.19 -39.42
N SER A 202 0.95 19.25 -38.65
CA SER A 202 2.11 20.13 -38.84
C SER A 202 3.43 19.38 -38.65
N THR A 203 3.51 18.47 -37.68
CA THR A 203 4.70 17.64 -37.47
C THR A 203 4.84 16.46 -38.44
N GLY A 204 3.88 16.25 -39.35
CA GLY A 204 3.86 15.15 -40.32
C GLY A 204 3.65 13.75 -39.71
N LYS A 205 3.34 13.67 -38.40
CA LYS A 205 3.20 12.40 -37.65
C LYS A 205 1.79 11.84 -37.64
N LEU A 206 0.83 12.55 -38.24
CA LEU A 206 -0.59 12.19 -38.26
C LEU A 206 -0.85 10.78 -38.83
N LYS A 207 -0.31 10.45 -40.01
CA LYS A 207 -0.52 9.12 -40.63
C LYS A 207 -0.06 7.97 -39.71
N LYS A 208 1.12 8.14 -39.08
CA LYS A 208 1.68 7.17 -38.13
C LYS A 208 0.82 7.05 -36.86
N HIS A 209 0.27 8.16 -36.37
CA HIS A 209 -0.63 8.17 -35.24
C HIS A 209 -1.93 7.40 -35.54
N ILE A 210 -2.57 7.68 -36.69
CA ILE A 210 -3.77 6.98 -37.14
C ILE A 210 -3.50 5.48 -37.32
N GLN A 211 -2.36 5.11 -37.92
CA GLN A 211 -1.99 3.70 -38.09
C GLN A 211 -1.86 2.98 -36.73
N ARG A 212 -1.24 3.62 -35.73
CA ARG A 212 -1.13 3.06 -34.36
C ARG A 212 -2.50 2.94 -33.70
N LEU A 213 -3.37 3.93 -33.85
CA LEU A 213 -4.75 3.87 -33.34
C LEU A 213 -5.53 2.71 -33.98
N ARG A 214 -5.46 2.56 -35.30
CA ARG A 214 -6.10 1.45 -36.03
C ARG A 214 -5.61 0.09 -35.51
N LYS A 215 -4.29 -0.08 -35.33
CA LYS A 215 -3.71 -1.31 -34.76
C LYS A 215 -4.21 -1.58 -33.33
N LYS A 216 -4.25 -0.54 -32.49
CA LYS A 216 -4.74 -0.64 -31.10
C LYS A 216 -6.22 -0.99 -31.04
N ASN A 217 -7.05 -0.39 -31.88
CA ASN A 217 -8.49 -0.68 -31.96
C ASN A 217 -8.72 -2.11 -32.43
N LYS A 218 -8.09 -2.53 -33.54
CA LYS A 218 -8.17 -3.93 -34.02
C LYS A 218 -7.82 -4.95 -32.93
N HIS A 219 -6.78 -4.67 -32.14
CA HIS A 219 -6.40 -5.55 -31.03
C HIS A 219 -7.45 -5.58 -29.91
N LYS A 220 -8.00 -4.42 -29.54
CA LYS A 220 -9.10 -4.33 -28.55
C LYS A 220 -10.35 -5.04 -29.03
N ASP A 221 -10.72 -4.89 -30.30
CA ASP A 221 -11.89 -5.53 -30.88
C ASP A 221 -11.73 -7.05 -30.87
N ARG A 222 -10.53 -7.56 -31.19
CA ARG A 222 -10.21 -8.98 -31.05
C ARG A 222 -10.33 -9.48 -29.60
N ILE A 223 -9.87 -8.69 -28.62
CA ILE A 223 -10.01 -9.06 -27.20
C ILE A 223 -11.49 -9.10 -26.82
N LYS A 224 -12.28 -8.09 -27.20
CA LYS A 224 -13.71 -8.03 -26.89
C LYS A 224 -14.48 -9.20 -27.49
N LEU A 225 -14.21 -9.54 -28.76
CA LEU A 225 -14.84 -10.69 -29.42
C LEU A 225 -14.55 -11.99 -28.66
N ARG A 226 -13.30 -12.24 -28.30
CA ARG A 226 -12.91 -13.42 -27.51
C ARG A 226 -13.59 -13.47 -26.13
N MET A 227 -13.76 -12.33 -25.46
CA MET A 227 -14.42 -12.28 -24.14
C MET A 227 -15.91 -12.56 -24.25
N ASN A 228 -16.56 -12.06 -25.31
CA ASN A 228 -17.97 -12.34 -25.56
C ASN A 228 -18.20 -13.82 -25.91
N GLU A 229 -17.27 -14.48 -26.61
CA GLU A 229 -17.34 -15.92 -26.89
C GLU A 229 -17.29 -16.77 -25.60
N THR A 230 -16.51 -16.35 -24.61
CA THR A 230 -16.39 -17.07 -23.32
C THR A 230 -17.53 -16.79 -22.33
N GLU A 231 -18.37 -15.79 -22.57
CA GLU A 231 -19.55 -15.48 -21.71
C GLU A 231 -20.82 -16.20 -22.18
N VAL A 232 -20.79 -16.83 -23.36
CA VAL A 232 -21.93 -17.54 -23.96
C VAL A 232 -21.82 -19.07 -23.79
N GLU A 233 -20.66 -19.59 -23.34
CA GLU A 233 -20.46 -20.98 -22.89
C GLU A 233 -20.61 -21.10 -21.36
#